data_AF-A0A699QGM2-F1
#
_entry.id   AF-A0A699QGM2-F1
#
_cell.length_a   1.000
_cell.length_b   1.000
_cell.length_c   1.000
_cell.angle_alpha   90.00
_cell.angle_beta   90.00
_cell.angle_gamma   90.00
#
_symmetry.space_group_name_H-M   'P 1'
#
loop_
_entity.id
_entity.type
_entity.pdbx_description
1 polymer ?
#
loop_
_entity_poly.entity_id
_entity_poly.type
_entity_poly.pdbx_seq_one_letter_code
_entity_poly.pdbx_strand_id
1 'polypeptide(L)'
;MHVANTSVEARCLALEAEFATLRDKSHQENQGELIKHFSKLEVDHLNLQLKYQNLKDSIGNHPPTPDKETPDFDSVFVIGKMQASLQGKDNAICQLKKQLSELQATCRGIECTVKVRTTDSQLTKHYKQLYDSIKITRAKHIEQVTKLTAKNVTLKTSVNKAKVQPSVLTRTKHAVDVKLIVPRLRNNRDAHLDYLRHLNESVEIIRDIVEEAKVVRPLDRSIVSACRYTQHSQELLEYAIGTC
;
A
#
# COMPACT_ATOMS: atom_id res chain seq x y z
N MET A 1 -14.40 -29.52 6.75
CA MET A 1 -14.18 -28.06 6.50
C MET A 1 -12.75 -27.75 6.03
N HIS A 2 -11.71 -28.47 6.47
CA HIS A 2 -10.33 -28.24 6.00
C HIS A 2 -10.07 -28.61 4.53
N VAL A 3 -10.60 -29.74 4.03
CA VAL A 3 -10.35 -30.25 2.67
C VAL A 3 -10.87 -29.31 1.57
N ALA A 4 -12.03 -28.68 1.79
CA ALA A 4 -12.60 -27.72 0.84
C ALA A 4 -11.75 -26.43 0.74
N ASN A 5 -11.14 -26.01 1.85
CA ASN A 5 -10.28 -24.82 1.88
C ASN A 5 -8.98 -25.05 1.10
N THR A 6 -8.38 -26.23 1.23
CA THR A 6 -7.17 -26.62 0.50
C THR A 6 -7.43 -26.72 -1.01
N SER A 7 -8.62 -27.17 -1.41
CA SER A 7 -9.02 -27.23 -2.81
C SER A 7 -9.19 -25.85 -3.45
N VAL A 8 -9.76 -24.90 -2.71
CA VAL A 8 -9.90 -23.50 -3.16
C VAL A 8 -8.52 -22.85 -3.28
N GLU A 9 -7.65 -23.05 -2.29
CA GLU A 9 -6.29 -22.49 -2.27
C GLU A 9 -5.44 -23.01 -3.46
N ALA A 10 -5.52 -24.31 -3.77
CA ALA A 10 -4.86 -24.88 -4.94
C ALA A 10 -5.39 -24.34 -6.28
N ARG A 11 -6.71 -24.13 -6.40
CA ARG A 11 -7.31 -23.54 -7.61
C ARG A 11 -6.92 -22.07 -7.78
N CYS A 12 -6.79 -21.32 -6.70
CA CYS A 12 -6.31 -19.94 -6.73
C CYS A 12 -4.85 -19.86 -7.22
N LEU A 13 -3.97 -20.72 -6.71
CA LEU A 13 -2.57 -20.77 -7.15
C LEU A 13 -2.43 -21.16 -8.64
N ALA A 14 -3.26 -22.10 -9.12
CA ALA A 14 -3.28 -22.48 -10.53
C ALA A 14 -3.72 -21.32 -11.43
N LEU A 15 -4.77 -20.58 -11.03
CA LEU A 15 -5.23 -19.40 -11.77
C LEU A 15 -4.18 -18.27 -11.76
N GLU A 16 -3.49 -18.03 -10.64
CA GLU A 16 -2.40 -17.06 -10.58
C GLU A 16 -1.27 -17.40 -11.55
N ALA A 17 -0.89 -18.67 -11.66
CA ALA A 17 0.11 -19.13 -12.61
C ALA A 17 -0.35 -18.94 -14.07
N GLU A 18 -1.59 -19.28 -14.40
CA GLU A 18 -2.16 -19.04 -15.73
C GLU A 18 -2.18 -17.54 -16.08
N PHE A 19 -2.59 -16.68 -15.15
CA PHE A 19 -2.57 -15.23 -15.34
C PHE A 19 -1.16 -14.66 -15.52
N ALA A 20 -0.16 -15.19 -14.80
CA ALA A 20 1.24 -14.82 -15.00
C ALA A 20 1.71 -15.19 -16.41
N THR A 21 1.40 -16.41 -16.85
CA THR A 21 1.78 -16.92 -18.19
C THR A 21 1.12 -16.12 -19.32
N LEU A 22 -0.16 -15.76 -19.16
CA LEU A 22 -0.91 -14.96 -20.14
C LEU A 22 -0.36 -13.53 -20.23
N ARG A 23 0.09 -12.97 -19.10
CA ARG A 23 0.72 -11.66 -19.04
C ARG A 23 2.05 -11.64 -19.77
N ASP A 24 2.90 -12.64 -19.53
CA ASP A 24 4.21 -12.74 -20.18
C ASP A 24 4.07 -12.90 -21.69
N LYS A 25 3.15 -13.76 -22.16
CA LYS A 25 2.82 -13.89 -23.59
C LYS A 25 2.30 -12.60 -24.21
N SER A 26 1.31 -11.97 -23.57
CA SER A 26 0.71 -10.72 -24.05
C SER A 26 1.71 -9.56 -24.11
N HIS A 27 2.62 -9.49 -23.14
CA HIS A 27 3.66 -8.47 -23.09
C HIS A 27 4.71 -8.70 -24.18
N GLN A 28 5.11 -9.95 -24.40
CA GLN A 28 6.23 -10.29 -25.28
C GLN A 28 5.86 -10.30 -26.77
N GLU A 29 4.71 -10.89 -27.15
CA GLU A 29 4.28 -10.93 -28.55
C GLU A 29 3.89 -9.54 -29.07
N ASN A 30 3.08 -8.78 -28.32
CA ASN A 30 2.58 -7.49 -28.79
C ASN A 30 3.65 -6.38 -28.78
N GLN A 31 4.51 -6.31 -27.76
CA GLN A 31 5.56 -5.29 -27.74
C GLN A 31 6.70 -5.63 -28.70
N GLY A 32 7.08 -6.90 -28.81
CA GLY A 32 8.15 -7.33 -29.73
C GLY A 32 7.82 -7.00 -31.18
N GLU A 33 6.57 -7.25 -31.58
CA GLU A 33 6.10 -6.93 -32.93
C GLU A 33 6.03 -5.42 -33.16
N LEU A 34 5.51 -4.65 -32.20
CA LEU A 34 5.44 -3.18 -32.31
C LEU A 34 6.83 -2.53 -32.41
N ILE A 35 7.79 -2.99 -31.60
CA ILE A 35 9.19 -2.53 -31.65
C ILE A 35 9.80 -2.84 -33.01
N LYS A 36 9.59 -4.06 -33.52
CA LYS A 36 10.08 -4.47 -34.84
C LYS A 36 9.50 -3.61 -35.97
N HIS A 37 8.21 -3.31 -35.92
CA HIS A 37 7.56 -2.41 -36.88
C HIS A 37 8.13 -0.98 -36.79
N PHE A 38 8.34 -0.47 -35.58
CA PHE A 38 8.89 0.85 -35.37
C PHE A 38 10.32 0.96 -35.92
N SER A 39 11.20 0.01 -35.59
CA SER A 39 12.58 -0.01 -36.09
C SER A 39 12.64 -0.07 -37.62
N LYS A 40 11.76 -0.86 -38.26
CA LYS A 40 11.70 -0.92 -39.72
C LYS A 40 11.23 0.41 -40.33
N LEU A 41 10.19 1.02 -39.75
CA LEU A 41 9.66 2.29 -40.21
C LEU A 41 10.67 3.44 -40.05
N GLU A 42 11.43 3.45 -38.97
CA GLU A 42 12.46 4.45 -38.66
C GLU A 42 13.62 4.40 -39.67
N VAL A 43 14.11 3.20 -39.99
CA VAL A 43 15.12 2.99 -41.04
C VAL A 43 14.59 3.42 -42.41
N ASP A 44 13.34 3.07 -42.74
CA ASP A 44 12.71 3.46 -44.01
C ASP A 44 12.43 4.96 -44.12
N HIS A 45 12.23 5.65 -43.00
CA HIS A 45 12.08 7.10 -42.94
C HIS A 45 13.44 7.78 -43.16
N LEU A 46 14.48 7.38 -42.43
CA LEU A 46 15.84 7.92 -42.56
C LEU A 46 16.40 7.75 -43.98
N ASN A 47 16.24 6.56 -44.58
CA ASN A 47 16.67 6.30 -45.96
C ASN A 47 15.96 7.20 -46.97
N LEU A 48 14.66 7.45 -46.79
CA LEU A 48 13.90 8.31 -47.67
C LEU A 48 14.27 9.78 -47.48
N GLN A 49 14.53 10.20 -46.24
CA GLN A 49 14.97 11.55 -45.91
C GLN A 49 16.34 11.86 -46.53
N LEU A 50 17.27 10.90 -46.48
CA LEU A 50 18.58 11.02 -47.12
C LEU A 50 18.46 11.15 -48.65
N LYS A 51 17.61 10.33 -49.29
CA LYS A 51 17.35 10.41 -50.74
C LYS A 51 16.73 11.74 -51.14
N TYR A 52 15.76 12.22 -50.36
CA TYR A 52 15.13 13.51 -50.58
C TYR A 52 16.15 14.65 -50.50
N GLN A 53 17.01 14.63 -49.49
CA GLN A 53 18.03 15.67 -49.28
C GLN A 53 19.04 15.70 -50.43
N ASN A 54 19.58 14.54 -50.83
CA ASN A 54 20.52 14.44 -51.96
C ASN A 54 19.92 14.99 -53.27
N LEU A 55 18.65 14.67 -53.55
CA LEU A 55 17.98 15.14 -54.77
C LEU A 55 17.71 16.65 -54.71
N LYS A 56 17.29 17.14 -53.56
CA LYS A 56 17.05 18.57 -53.32
C LYS A 56 18.33 19.39 -53.46
N ASP A 57 19.45 18.91 -52.92
CA ASP A 57 20.76 19.55 -53.00
C ASP A 57 21.29 19.54 -54.44
N SER A 58 21.04 18.46 -55.20
CA SER A 58 21.41 18.40 -56.63
C SER A 58 20.72 19.49 -57.46
N ILE A 59 19.51 19.90 -57.10
CA ILE A 59 18.78 20.98 -57.79
C ILE A 59 19.21 22.36 -57.26
N GLY A 60 19.46 22.49 -55.95
CA GLY A 60 19.85 23.75 -55.32
C GLY A 60 21.28 24.23 -55.62
N ASN A 61 22.19 23.32 -55.99
CA ASN A 61 23.62 23.62 -56.19
C ASN A 61 24.01 24.06 -57.61
N HIS A 62 23.08 24.10 -58.57
CA HIS A 62 23.32 24.69 -59.89
C HIS A 62 22.70 26.10 -59.95
N PRO A 63 23.50 27.19 -60.01
CA PRO A 63 22.95 28.52 -60.23
C PRO A 63 22.32 28.57 -61.64
N PRO A 64 21.16 29.22 -61.82
CA PRO A 64 20.58 29.38 -63.14
C PRO A 64 21.48 30.31 -63.96
N THR A 65 22.40 29.74 -64.73
CA THR A 65 23.04 30.47 -65.82
C THR A 65 22.00 30.73 -66.91
N PRO A 66 21.97 31.92 -67.53
CA PRO A 66 20.83 32.35 -68.36
C PRO A 66 20.47 31.46 -69.55
N ASP A 67 21.36 30.55 -69.96
CA ASP A 67 21.22 29.89 -71.26
C ASP A 67 20.76 28.42 -71.23
N LYS A 68 20.96 27.63 -70.17
CA LYS A 68 20.49 26.23 -70.15
C LYS A 68 20.19 25.74 -68.73
N GLU A 69 19.14 24.93 -68.64
CA GLU A 69 18.72 24.09 -67.52
C GLU A 69 17.69 24.70 -66.55
N THR A 70 16.46 24.86 -67.08
CA THR A 70 15.25 24.63 -66.30
C THR A 70 15.38 23.28 -65.57
N PRO A 71 15.13 23.20 -64.25
CA PRO A 71 15.10 21.92 -63.54
C PRO A 71 14.19 20.95 -64.27
N ASP A 72 14.67 19.74 -64.54
CA ASP A 72 13.90 18.69 -65.19
C ASP A 72 12.55 18.52 -64.48
N PHE A 73 11.44 18.71 -65.19
CA PHE A 73 10.09 18.63 -64.62
C PHE A 73 9.84 17.28 -63.93
N ASP A 74 10.50 16.22 -64.40
CA ASP A 74 10.42 14.89 -63.77
C ASP A 74 11.03 14.87 -62.36
N SER A 75 12.12 15.61 -62.13
CA SER A 75 12.79 15.69 -60.82
C SER A 75 11.94 16.41 -59.76
N VAL A 76 11.25 17.50 -60.15
CA VAL A 76 10.33 18.25 -59.27
C VAL A 76 9.14 17.39 -58.86
N PHE A 77 8.60 16.62 -59.80
CA PHE A 77 7.51 15.68 -59.52
C PHE A 77 7.93 14.54 -58.58
N VAL A 78 9.15 14.00 -58.74
CA VAL A 78 9.72 12.99 -57.83
C VAL A 78 9.90 13.54 -56.42
N ILE A 79 10.40 14.77 -56.27
CA ILE A 79 10.53 15.44 -54.97
C ILE A 79 9.18 15.56 -54.27
N GLY A 80 8.14 15.98 -54.99
CA GLY A 80 6.78 16.06 -54.44
C GLY A 80 6.25 14.72 -53.92
N LYS A 81 6.49 13.63 -54.66
CA LYS A 81 6.12 12.27 -54.22
C LYS A 81 6.90 11.83 -52.98
N MET A 82 8.20 12.10 -52.92
CA MET A 82 9.03 11.77 -51.76
C MET A 82 8.58 12.55 -50.52
N GLN A 83 8.26 13.83 -50.68
CA GLN A 83 7.77 14.68 -49.60
C GLN A 83 6.43 14.17 -49.05
N ALA A 84 5.48 13.82 -49.92
CA ALA A 84 4.20 13.22 -49.49
C ALA A 84 4.41 11.88 -48.77
N SER A 85 5.36 11.06 -49.22
CA SER A 85 5.70 9.79 -48.57
C SER A 85 6.36 9.98 -47.20
N LEU A 86 7.25 10.97 -47.04
CA LEU A 86 7.84 11.34 -45.75
C LEU A 86 6.75 11.76 -44.77
N GLN A 87 5.87 12.65 -45.20
CA GLN A 87 4.76 13.13 -44.36
C GLN A 87 3.81 11.99 -43.93
N GLY A 88 3.54 11.04 -44.83
CA GLY A 88 2.77 9.84 -44.49
C GLY A 88 3.45 8.97 -43.42
N LYS A 89 4.77 8.80 -43.51
CA LYS A 89 5.55 8.05 -42.50
C LYS A 89 5.65 8.80 -41.17
N ASP A 90 5.79 10.13 -41.19
CA ASP A 90 5.81 10.96 -39.98
C ASP A 90 4.51 10.83 -39.18
N ASN A 91 3.38 10.83 -39.88
CA ASN A 91 2.08 10.62 -39.26
C ASN A 91 1.97 9.21 -38.63
N ALA A 92 2.47 8.18 -39.32
CA ALA A 92 2.50 6.81 -38.79
C ALA A 92 3.40 6.69 -37.54
N ILE A 93 4.57 7.32 -37.54
CA ILE A 93 5.47 7.38 -36.37
C ILE A 93 4.78 8.07 -35.19
N CYS A 94 4.10 9.19 -35.42
CA CYS A 94 3.33 9.89 -34.39
C CYS A 94 2.22 9.00 -33.80
N GLN A 95 1.51 8.26 -34.63
CA GLN A 95 0.45 7.35 -34.18
C GLN A 95 1.00 6.19 -33.35
N LEU A 96 2.10 5.57 -33.78
CA LEU A 96 2.76 4.49 -33.04
C LEU A 96 3.30 4.98 -31.68
N LYS A 97 3.88 6.19 -31.62
CA LYS A 97 4.32 6.80 -30.36
C LYS A 97 3.17 6.99 -29.38
N LYS A 98 1.99 7.37 -29.87
CA LYS A 98 0.77 7.50 -29.06
C LYS A 98 0.34 6.14 -28.50
N GLN A 99 0.26 5.11 -29.34
CA GLN A 99 -0.10 3.75 -28.91
C GLN A 99 0.88 3.19 -27.88
N LEU A 100 2.18 3.45 -28.05
CA LEU A 100 3.21 3.01 -27.12
C LEU A 100 3.09 3.68 -25.75
N SER A 101 2.74 4.98 -25.73
CA SER A 101 2.48 5.72 -24.49
C SER A 101 1.25 5.19 -23.76
N GLU A 102 0.17 4.90 -24.48
CA GLU A 102 -1.05 4.29 -23.93
C GLU A 102 -0.76 2.92 -23.32
N LEU A 103 -0.05 2.05 -24.07
CA LEU A 103 0.31 0.72 -23.60
C LEU A 103 1.18 0.78 -22.33
N GLN A 104 2.15 1.70 -22.29
CA GLN A 104 3.01 1.86 -21.12
C GLN A 104 2.23 2.30 -19.87
N ALA A 105 1.23 3.17 -20.04
CA ALA A 105 0.33 3.57 -18.95
C ALA A 105 -0.53 2.39 -18.47
N THR A 106 -1.07 1.58 -19.39
CA THR A 106 -1.81 0.35 -19.06
C THR A 106 -0.94 -0.64 -18.29
N CYS A 107 0.31 -0.86 -18.70
CA CYS A 107 1.25 -1.75 -18.02
C CYS A 107 1.51 -1.32 -16.57
N ARG A 108 1.74 -0.01 -16.32
CA ARG A 108 1.91 0.52 -14.95
C ARG A 108 0.66 0.28 -14.07
N GLY A 109 -0.53 0.46 -14.64
CA GLY A 109 -1.79 0.19 -13.94
C GLY A 109 -1.95 -1.29 -13.55
N ILE A 110 -1.59 -2.20 -14.46
CA ILE A 110 -1.62 -3.65 -14.21
C ILE A 110 -0.58 -4.04 -13.14
N GLU A 111 0.63 -3.48 -13.20
CA GLU A 111 1.67 -3.74 -12.20
C GLU A 111 1.22 -3.31 -10.80
N CYS A 112 0.64 -2.11 -10.68
CA CYS A 112 0.10 -1.59 -9.42
C CYS A 112 -1.01 -2.50 -8.86
N THR A 113 -1.99 -2.88 -9.69
CA THR A 113 -3.09 -3.77 -9.27
C THR A 113 -2.62 -5.16 -8.85
N VAL A 114 -1.51 -5.65 -9.37
CA VAL A 114 -0.96 -6.96 -9.01
C VAL A 114 -0.19 -6.89 -7.70
N LYS A 115 0.56 -5.81 -7.45
CA LYS A 115 1.18 -5.56 -6.14
C LYS A 115 0.13 -5.48 -5.04
N VAL A 116 -0.95 -4.72 -5.26
CA VAL A 116 -2.07 -4.60 -4.31
C VAL A 116 -2.71 -5.95 -4.01
N ARG A 117 -3.01 -6.77 -5.04
CA ARG A 117 -3.56 -8.12 -4.82
C ARG A 117 -2.63 -9.04 -4.02
N THR A 118 -1.32 -8.94 -4.27
CA THR A 118 -0.31 -9.73 -3.55
C THR A 118 -0.26 -9.33 -2.08
N THR A 119 -0.28 -8.03 -1.78
CA THR A 119 -0.29 -7.53 -0.39
C THR A 119 -1.59 -7.87 0.34
N ASP A 120 -2.74 -7.84 -0.33
CA ASP A 120 -4.04 -8.22 0.25
C ASP A 120 -4.08 -9.71 0.64
N SER A 121 -3.50 -10.58 -0.20
CA SER A 121 -3.38 -12.00 0.10
C SER A 121 -2.49 -12.24 1.33
N GLN A 122 -1.35 -11.54 1.43
CA GLN A 122 -0.47 -11.61 2.60
C GLN A 122 -1.17 -11.09 3.87
N LEU A 123 -1.86 -9.95 3.79
CA LEU A 123 -2.62 -9.38 4.90
C LEU A 123 -3.69 -10.35 5.41
N THR A 124 -4.41 -11.00 4.49
CA THR A 124 -5.41 -12.04 4.81
C THR A 124 -4.78 -13.21 5.56
N LYS A 125 -3.59 -13.68 5.14
CA LYS A 125 -2.84 -14.74 5.82
C LYS A 125 -2.41 -14.31 7.23
N HIS A 126 -1.87 -13.11 7.39
CA HIS A 126 -1.47 -12.57 8.69
C HIS A 126 -2.65 -12.43 9.65
N TYR A 127 -3.80 -11.95 9.16
CA TYR A 127 -5.02 -11.83 9.95
C TYR A 127 -5.49 -13.19 10.50
N LYS A 128 -5.44 -14.24 9.66
CA LYS A 128 -5.79 -15.60 10.08
C LYS A 128 -4.84 -16.13 11.15
N GLN A 129 -3.53 -15.93 11.00
CA GLN A 129 -2.53 -16.33 11.98
C GLN A 129 -2.72 -15.61 13.33
N LEU A 130 -3.02 -14.31 13.29
CA LEU A 130 -3.31 -13.51 14.49
C LEU A 130 -4.58 -14.01 15.20
N TYR A 131 -5.64 -14.32 14.44
CA TYR A 131 -6.87 -14.86 15.01
C TYR A 131 -6.63 -16.20 15.73
N ASP A 132 -5.87 -17.10 15.11
CA ASP A 132 -5.54 -18.41 15.70
C ASP A 132 -4.66 -18.25 16.95
N SER A 133 -3.69 -17.32 16.95
CA SER A 133 -2.83 -17.07 18.11
C SER A 133 -3.60 -16.48 19.31
N ILE A 134 -4.53 -15.56 19.06
CA ILE A 134 -5.43 -15.00 20.07
C ILE A 134 -6.31 -16.11 20.66
N LYS A 135 -6.87 -16.97 19.80
CA LYS A 135 -7.72 -18.09 20.22
C LYS A 135 -6.97 -19.06 21.15
N ILE A 136 -5.73 -19.42 20.81
CA ILE A 136 -4.87 -20.28 21.63
C ILE A 136 -4.54 -19.60 22.97
N THR A 137 -4.18 -18.32 22.95
CA THR A 137 -3.81 -17.57 24.16
C THR A 137 -5.00 -17.44 25.11
N ARG A 138 -6.20 -17.17 24.58
CA ARG A 138 -7.44 -17.10 25.37
C ARG A 138 -7.76 -18.44 26.04
N ALA A 139 -7.61 -19.56 25.33
CA ALA A 139 -7.84 -20.89 25.91
C ALA A 139 -6.88 -21.17 27.08
N LYS A 140 -5.58 -20.87 26.92
CA LYS A 140 -4.58 -21.00 27.99
C LYS A 140 -4.92 -20.15 29.21
N HIS A 141 -5.34 -18.90 29.00
CA HIS A 141 -5.73 -18.01 30.10
C HIS A 141 -6.95 -18.54 30.86
N ILE A 142 -7.97 -19.05 30.16
CA ILE A 142 -9.17 -19.65 30.77
C ILE A 142 -8.79 -20.85 31.65
N GLU A 143 -7.88 -21.71 31.18
CA GLU A 143 -7.40 -22.86 31.95
C GLU A 143 -6.70 -22.43 33.25
N GLN A 144 -5.83 -21.42 33.16
CA GLN A 144 -5.12 -20.87 34.33
C GLN A 144 -6.07 -20.24 35.35
N VAL A 145 -7.04 -19.44 34.89
CA VAL A 145 -8.05 -18.80 35.75
C VAL A 145 -8.90 -19.86 36.45
N THR A 146 -9.33 -20.91 35.74
CA THR A 146 -10.11 -22.02 36.32
C THR A 146 -9.32 -22.71 37.44
N LYS A 147 -8.03 -22.98 37.22
CA LYS A 147 -7.15 -23.61 38.21
C LYS A 147 -6.95 -22.74 39.46
N LEU A 148 -6.75 -21.43 39.30
CA LEU A 148 -6.65 -20.49 40.42
C LEU A 148 -7.98 -20.36 41.18
N THR A 149 -9.10 -20.33 40.46
CA THR A 149 -10.43 -20.25 41.05
C THR A 149 -10.72 -21.48 41.92
N ALA A 150 -10.42 -22.69 41.43
CA ALA A 150 -10.56 -23.93 42.20
C ALA A 150 -9.72 -23.91 43.49
N LYS A 151 -8.44 -23.50 43.40
CA LYS A 151 -7.56 -23.36 44.59
C LYS A 151 -8.12 -22.37 45.62
N ASN A 152 -8.65 -21.23 45.17
CA ASN A 152 -9.26 -20.24 46.06
C ASN A 152 -10.49 -20.79 46.78
N VAL A 153 -11.34 -21.56 46.10
CA VAL A 153 -12.50 -22.22 46.73
C VAL A 153 -12.04 -23.18 47.84
N THR A 154 -11.02 -24.03 47.58
CA THR A 154 -10.47 -24.94 48.59
C THR A 154 -9.90 -24.20 49.81
N LEU A 155 -9.10 -23.15 49.59
CA LEU A 155 -8.56 -22.34 50.67
C LEU A 155 -9.67 -21.72 51.53
N LYS A 156 -10.71 -21.15 50.90
CA LYS A 156 -11.86 -20.57 51.61
C LYS A 156 -12.58 -21.58 52.50
N THR A 157 -12.72 -22.84 52.05
CA THR A 157 -13.32 -23.90 52.88
C THR A 157 -12.44 -24.30 54.07
N SER A 158 -11.11 -24.27 53.93
CA SER A 158 -10.17 -24.59 55.02
C SER A 158 -10.16 -23.51 56.11
N VAL A 159 -10.26 -22.23 55.73
CA VAL A 159 -10.32 -21.09 56.65
C VAL A 159 -11.61 -21.11 57.48
N ASN A 160 -12.75 -21.44 56.86
CA ASN A 160 -14.03 -21.53 57.58
C ASN A 160 -14.11 -22.71 58.57
N LYS A 161 -13.24 -23.72 58.44
CA LYS A 161 -13.20 -24.89 59.34
C LYS A 161 -12.33 -24.64 60.58
N ALA A 162 -11.40 -23.69 60.51
CA ALA A 162 -10.66 -23.20 61.66
C ALA A 162 -11.58 -22.30 62.51
N LYS A 163 -12.29 -22.91 63.48
CA LYS A 163 -13.12 -22.19 64.45
C LYS A 163 -12.23 -21.37 65.38
N VAL A 164 -11.82 -20.18 64.94
CA VAL A 164 -11.25 -19.18 65.81
C VAL A 164 -12.40 -18.59 66.61
N GLN A 165 -12.54 -19.03 67.86
CA GLN A 165 -13.37 -18.35 68.86
C GLN A 165 -12.86 -16.91 68.95
N PRO A 166 -13.66 -15.89 68.60
CA PRO A 166 -13.26 -14.52 68.84
C PRO A 166 -13.40 -14.29 70.34
N SER A 167 -12.27 -14.23 71.07
CA SER A 167 -12.29 -13.67 72.42
C SER A 167 -12.79 -12.23 72.31
N VAL A 168 -13.98 -11.99 72.85
CA VAL A 168 -14.58 -10.66 72.98
C VAL A 168 -13.65 -9.82 73.84
N LEU A 169 -12.80 -9.02 73.19
CA LEU A 169 -11.99 -8.01 73.86
C LEU A 169 -12.84 -6.75 73.96
N THR A 170 -13.22 -6.43 75.19
CA THR A 170 -13.87 -5.19 75.60
C THR A 170 -13.12 -3.98 75.06
N ARG A 171 -13.91 -3.02 74.54
CA ARG A 171 -13.51 -1.72 74.00
C ARG A 171 -12.62 -0.96 74.98
N THR A 172 -11.31 -1.18 74.92
CA THR A 172 -10.29 -0.35 75.55
C THR A 172 -9.53 0.40 74.45
N LYS A 173 -9.38 1.70 74.67
CA LYS A 173 -8.74 2.65 73.75
C LYS A 173 -7.28 2.25 73.54
N HIS A 174 -7.02 1.43 72.54
CA HIS A 174 -5.69 1.27 71.98
C HIS A 174 -5.74 1.84 70.58
N ALA A 175 -4.87 2.84 70.33
CA ALA A 175 -4.61 3.35 69.01
C ALA A 175 -4.25 2.15 68.14
N VAL A 176 -5.15 1.80 67.22
CA VAL A 176 -4.86 0.79 66.23
C VAL A 176 -3.84 1.47 65.30
N ASP A 177 -2.57 1.08 65.41
CA ASP A 177 -1.63 1.27 64.33
C ASP A 177 -2.13 0.38 63.18
N VAL A 178 -3.08 0.93 62.42
CA VAL A 178 -3.54 0.33 61.18
C VAL A 178 -2.39 0.49 60.23
N LYS A 179 -1.45 -0.47 60.26
CA LYS A 179 -0.50 -0.68 59.18
C LYS A 179 -1.34 -0.84 57.92
N LEU A 180 -1.43 0.25 57.15
CA LEU A 180 -2.22 0.34 55.93
C LEU A 180 -1.93 -0.92 55.13
N ILE A 181 -2.97 -1.71 54.88
CA ILE A 181 -2.91 -2.74 53.85
C ILE A 181 -2.62 -1.96 52.57
N VAL A 182 -1.36 -1.99 52.15
CA VAL A 182 -0.89 -1.32 50.94
C VAL A 182 -1.79 -1.81 49.81
N PRO A 183 -2.58 -0.93 49.17
CA PRO A 183 -3.34 -1.32 48.01
C PRO A 183 -2.35 -1.87 47.00
N ARG A 184 -2.56 -3.12 46.55
CA ARG A 184 -1.72 -3.83 45.56
C ARG A 184 -1.65 -3.14 44.17
N LEU A 185 -2.06 -1.87 44.07
CA LEU A 185 -2.00 -1.02 42.89
C LEU A 185 -0.59 -0.50 42.59
N ARG A 186 0.37 -0.63 43.51
CA ARG A 186 1.74 -0.09 43.33
C ARG A 186 2.59 -0.79 42.27
N ASN A 187 2.21 -1.97 41.78
CA ASN A 187 3.10 -2.78 40.94
C ASN A 187 2.82 -2.66 39.43
N ASN A 188 1.82 -1.88 39.02
CA ASN A 188 1.45 -1.76 37.59
C ASN A 188 1.56 -0.33 37.05
N ARG A 189 2.18 0.58 37.81
CA ARG A 189 2.37 1.99 37.41
C ARG A 189 3.15 2.08 36.11
N ASP A 190 4.23 1.30 35.99
CA ASP A 190 5.08 1.31 34.79
C ASP A 190 4.32 0.80 33.56
N ALA A 191 3.51 -0.26 33.71
CA ALA A 191 2.67 -0.77 32.62
C ALA A 191 1.56 0.21 32.22
N HIS A 192 1.02 0.97 33.17
CA HIS A 192 0.04 2.01 32.89
C HIS A 192 0.65 3.20 32.16
N LEU A 193 1.85 3.64 32.59
CA LEU A 193 2.62 4.68 31.91
C LEU A 193 3.03 4.24 30.49
N ASP A 194 3.44 2.98 30.32
CA ASP A 194 3.80 2.42 29.02
C ASP A 194 2.59 2.43 28.04
N TYR A 195 1.41 2.07 28.54
CA TYR A 195 0.17 2.17 27.77
C TYR A 195 -0.17 3.61 27.40
N LEU A 196 -0.08 4.56 28.33
CA LEU A 196 -0.33 5.98 28.07
C LEU A 196 0.65 6.56 27.06
N ARG A 197 1.93 6.14 27.11
CA ARG A 197 2.95 6.52 26.13
C ARG A 197 2.60 6.03 24.73
N HIS A 198 2.23 4.76 24.58
CA HIS A 198 1.83 4.21 23.28
C HIS A 198 0.54 4.84 22.74
N LEU A 199 -0.40 5.17 23.63
CA LEU A 199 -1.60 5.90 23.26
C LEU A 199 -1.27 7.32 22.79
N ASN A 200 -0.32 7.99 23.44
CA ASN A 200 0.19 9.29 23.03
C ASN A 200 0.85 9.23 21.64
N GLU A 201 1.74 8.26 21.39
CA GLU A 201 2.33 8.02 20.07
C GLU A 201 1.28 7.81 18.98
N SER A 202 0.21 7.06 19.29
CA SER A 202 -0.88 6.82 18.35
C SER A 202 -1.68 8.09 18.03
N VAL A 203 -1.93 8.94 19.03
CA VAL A 203 -2.64 10.22 18.84
C VAL A 203 -1.80 11.21 18.02
N GLU A 204 -0.48 11.24 18.22
CA GLU A 204 0.46 12.02 17.40
C GLU A 204 0.41 11.60 15.92
N ILE A 205 0.47 10.29 15.65
CA ILE A 205 0.36 9.76 14.28
C ILE A 205 -0.97 10.14 13.62
N ILE A 206 -2.08 10.03 14.35
CA ILE A 206 -3.40 10.40 13.81
C ILE A 206 -3.44 11.91 13.53
N ARG A 207 -2.83 12.75 14.37
CA ARG A 207 -2.74 14.20 14.14
C ARG A 207 -1.99 14.51 12.85
N ASP A 208 -0.86 13.85 12.60
CA ASP A 208 -0.07 14.04 11.38
C ASP A 208 -0.88 13.67 10.12
N ILE A 209 -1.57 12.52 10.14
CA ILE A 209 -2.46 12.08 9.05
C ILE A 209 -3.58 13.10 8.81
N VAL A 210 -4.18 13.60 9.88
CA VAL A 210 -5.29 14.54 9.81
C VAL A 210 -4.84 15.89 9.27
N GLU A 211 -3.65 16.39 9.67
CA GLU A 211 -3.08 17.63 9.12
C GLU A 211 -2.68 17.48 7.65
N GLU A 212 -2.12 16.34 7.23
CA GLU A 212 -1.89 16.05 5.80
C GLU A 212 -3.21 16.04 5.00
N ALA A 213 -4.24 15.36 5.51
CA ALA A 213 -5.54 15.28 4.84
C ALA A 213 -6.22 16.66 4.74
N LYS A 214 -6.04 17.51 5.74
CA LYS A 214 -6.56 18.87 5.81
C LYS A 214 -5.92 19.80 4.78
N VAL A 215 -4.65 19.60 4.43
CA VAL A 215 -4.00 20.33 3.31
C VAL A 215 -4.68 20.00 1.98
N VAL A 216 -5.05 18.74 1.77
CA VAL A 216 -5.69 18.30 0.52
C VAL A 216 -7.16 18.72 0.44
N ARG A 217 -7.91 18.62 1.55
CA ARG A 217 -9.37 18.85 1.57
C ARG A 217 -9.82 19.58 2.85
N PRO A 218 -9.51 20.88 2.99
CA PRO A 218 -9.67 21.62 4.26
C PRO A 218 -11.14 21.79 4.72
N LEU A 219 -12.11 21.69 3.80
CA LEU A 219 -13.54 21.85 4.10
C LEU A 219 -14.27 20.50 4.28
N ASP A 220 -13.56 19.38 4.21
CA ASP A 220 -14.18 18.08 4.44
C ASP A 220 -14.62 17.96 5.91
N ARG A 221 -15.92 17.80 6.12
CA ARG A 221 -16.53 17.78 7.45
C ARG A 221 -15.98 16.64 8.32
N SER A 222 -15.59 15.52 7.72
CA SER A 222 -15.00 14.40 8.44
C SER A 222 -13.60 14.72 8.97
N ILE A 223 -12.80 15.45 8.17
CA ILE A 223 -11.45 15.89 8.54
C ILE A 223 -11.53 16.95 9.66
N VAL A 224 -12.43 17.93 9.53
CA VAL A 224 -12.64 18.94 10.59
C VAL A 224 -13.07 18.29 11.90
N SER A 225 -13.91 17.26 11.85
CA SER A 225 -14.30 16.50 13.05
C SER A 225 -13.12 15.72 13.63
N ALA A 226 -12.29 15.10 12.78
CA ALA A 226 -11.11 14.37 13.20
C ALA A 226 -10.08 15.29 13.90
N CYS A 227 -9.84 16.51 13.37
CA CYS A 227 -8.96 17.50 13.99
C CYS A 227 -9.38 17.84 15.43
N ARG A 228 -10.68 18.04 15.67
CA ARG A 228 -11.19 18.36 17.01
C ARG A 228 -11.04 17.16 17.96
N TYR A 229 -11.27 15.95 17.45
CA TYR A 229 -11.14 14.74 18.22
C TYR A 229 -9.69 14.46 18.64
N THR A 230 -8.72 14.65 17.73
CA THR A 230 -7.29 14.51 18.04
C THR A 230 -6.84 15.54 19.06
N GLN A 231 -7.30 16.80 18.94
CA GLN A 231 -6.97 17.87 19.88
C GLN A 231 -7.46 17.55 21.30
N HIS A 232 -8.72 17.12 21.46
CA HIS A 232 -9.25 16.74 22.77
C HIS A 232 -8.59 15.47 23.34
N SER A 233 -8.22 14.52 22.48
CA SER A 233 -7.52 13.31 22.91
C SER A 233 -6.14 13.66 23.48
N GLN A 234 -5.45 14.62 22.88
CA GLN A 234 -4.15 15.11 23.34
C GLN A 234 -4.25 15.84 24.68
N GLU A 235 -5.22 16.74 24.84
CA GLU A 235 -5.49 17.44 26.12
C GLU A 235 -5.78 16.44 27.27
N LEU A 236 -6.58 15.41 26.99
CA LEU A 236 -6.90 14.36 27.97
C LEU A 236 -5.68 13.49 28.32
N LEU A 237 -4.83 13.19 27.34
CA LEU A 237 -3.61 12.41 27.56
C LEU A 237 -2.59 13.18 28.39
N GLU A 238 -2.39 14.48 28.11
CA GLU A 238 -1.51 15.34 28.92
C GLU A 238 -1.99 15.40 30.38
N TYR A 239 -3.30 15.52 30.60
CA TYR A 239 -3.88 15.48 31.94
C TYR A 239 -3.69 14.11 32.63
N ALA A 240 -3.93 13.01 31.90
CA ALA A 240 -3.79 11.66 32.44
C ALA A 240 -2.32 11.33 32.80
N ILE A 241 -1.37 11.72 31.94
CA ILE A 241 0.06 11.53 32.19
C ILE A 241 0.52 12.40 33.37
N GLY A 242 0.04 13.65 33.46
CA GLY A 242 0.37 14.57 34.55
C GLY A 242 -0.18 14.16 35.92
N THR A 243 -1.15 13.23 35.96
CA THR A 243 -1.78 12.73 37.19
C THR A 243 -1.33 11.31 37.60
N CYS A 244 -0.44 10.67 36.82
CA CYS A 244 0.12 9.33 37.08
C CYS A 244 1.44 9.32 37.88
#